data_AF-A0A7J2HGB5-F1
#
_entry.id   AF-A0A7J2HGB5-F1
#
_cell.length_a   1.000
_cell.length_b   1.000
_cell.length_c   1.000
_cell.angle_alpha   90.00
_cell.angle_beta   90.00
_cell.angle_gamma   90.00
#
_symmetry.space_group_name_H-M   'P 1'
#
loop_
_entity.id
_entity.type
_entity.pdbx_description
1 polymer ?
#
loop_
_entity_poly.entity_id
_entity_poly.type
_entity_poly.pdbx_seq_one_letter_code
_entity_poly.pdbx_strand_id
1 'polypeptide(L)'
;MLGREVRARIYLLLVEYSSIPLLIGLYLLYLSGYGLVSRRAKALTLGLLGYRESVILHTGILPYVVGILAILHAVGGLGLMINRRVKDPLLRAILELANLLIVGALFSAQLTILALL
;
A
#
# COMPACT_ATOMS: atom_id res chain seq x y z
N MET A 1 22.15 -0.38 -16.88
CA MET A 1 21.22 0.36 -15.98
C MET A 1 20.09 0.93 -16.83
N LEU A 2 18.84 0.84 -16.39
CA LEU A 2 17.69 1.38 -17.15
C LEU A 2 17.78 2.90 -17.28
N GLY A 3 17.38 3.43 -18.45
CA GLY A 3 17.31 4.87 -18.70
C GLY A 3 16.33 5.58 -17.76
N ARG A 4 16.53 6.88 -17.53
CA ARG A 4 15.68 7.71 -16.65
C ARG A 4 14.21 7.67 -17.05
N GLU A 5 13.92 7.75 -18.33
CA GLU A 5 12.55 7.76 -18.85
C GLU A 5 11.86 6.41 -18.65
N VAL A 6 12.58 5.32 -18.90
CA VAL A 6 12.07 3.96 -18.68
C VAL A 6 11.76 3.74 -17.20
N ARG A 7 12.67 4.14 -16.30
CA ARG A 7 12.45 4.08 -14.85
C ARG A 7 11.22 4.89 -14.42
N ALA A 8 11.11 6.14 -14.88
CA ALA A 8 9.95 6.97 -14.58
C ALA A 8 8.64 6.35 -15.08
N ARG A 9 8.64 5.71 -16.26
CA ARG A 9 7.47 5.01 -16.79
C ARG A 9 7.10 3.80 -15.94
N ILE A 10 8.07 2.99 -15.52
CA ILE A 10 7.83 1.85 -14.61
C ILE A 10 7.20 2.34 -13.31
N TYR A 11 7.77 3.37 -12.69
CA TYR A 11 7.23 3.93 -11.45
C TYR A 11 5.82 4.50 -11.61
N LEU A 12 5.54 5.15 -12.75
CA LEU A 12 4.19 5.62 -13.06
C LEU A 12 3.19 4.46 -13.14
N LEU A 13 3.53 3.39 -13.86
CA LEU A 13 2.67 2.20 -13.97
C LEU A 13 2.42 1.57 -12.60
N LEU A 14 3.44 1.49 -11.73
CA LEU A 14 3.27 0.99 -10.36
C LEU A 14 2.24 1.82 -9.60
N VAL A 15 2.29 3.15 -9.70
CA VAL A 15 1.31 4.04 -9.05
C VAL A 15 -0.07 3.81 -9.65
N GLU A 16 -0.22 3.87 -10.97
CA GLU A 16 -1.51 3.77 -11.65
C GLU A 16 -2.23 2.45 -11.34
N TYR A 17 -1.53 1.32 -11.46
CA TYR A 17 -2.13 0.00 -11.22
C TYR A 17 -2.35 -0.31 -9.74
N SER A 18 -1.58 0.29 -8.83
CA SER A 18 -1.81 0.12 -7.39
C SER A 18 -2.92 1.02 -6.85
N SER A 19 -3.14 2.20 -7.43
CA SER A 19 -3.99 3.26 -6.85
C SER A 19 -5.43 2.82 -6.56
N ILE A 20 -6.13 2.28 -7.58
CA ILE A 20 -7.54 1.92 -7.45
C ILE A 20 -7.72 0.70 -6.53
N PRO A 21 -6.99 -0.41 -6.72
CA PRO A 21 -7.09 -1.56 -5.81
C PRO A 21 -6.73 -1.20 -4.38
N LEU A 22 -5.71 -0.35 -4.19
CA LEU A 22 -5.28 0.11 -2.86
C LEU A 22 -6.38 0.93 -2.19
N LEU A 23 -7.00 1.87 -2.90
CA LEU A 23 -8.10 2.68 -2.37
C LEU A 23 -9.27 1.80 -1.91
N ILE A 24 -9.67 0.84 -2.74
CA ILE A 24 -10.76 -0.09 -2.41
C ILE A 24 -10.40 -0.90 -1.17
N GLY A 25 -9.21 -1.51 -1.14
CA GLY A 25 -8.78 -2.33 -0.02
C GLY A 25 -8.64 -1.54 1.28
N LEU A 26 -8.08 -0.33 1.24
CA LEU A 26 -8.03 0.57 2.39
C LEU A 26 -9.42 0.94 2.89
N TYR A 27 -10.37 1.23 1.99
CA TYR A 27 -11.73 1.57 2.37
C TYR A 27 -12.44 0.39 3.05
N LEU A 28 -12.27 -0.83 2.51
CA LEU A 28 -12.82 -2.05 3.10
C LEU A 28 -12.23 -2.31 4.49
N LEU A 29 -10.91 -2.21 4.68
CA LEU A 29 -10.27 -2.36 5.98
C LEU A 29 -10.69 -1.27 6.97
N TYR A 30 -10.76 -0.02 6.52
CA TYR A 30 -11.19 1.10 7.36
C TYR A 30 -12.63 0.92 7.88
N LEU A 31 -13.57 0.61 6.99
CA LEU A 31 -14.96 0.35 7.39
C LEU A 31 -15.07 -0.89 8.29
N SER A 32 -14.36 -1.97 7.94
CA SER A 32 -14.44 -3.21 8.72
C SER A 32 -13.82 -3.09 10.10
N GLY A 33 -12.87 -2.18 10.31
CA GLY A 33 -12.35 -1.85 11.63
C GLY A 33 -13.45 -1.40 12.58
N TYR A 34 -14.41 -0.59 12.10
CA TYR A 34 -15.58 -0.20 12.89
C TYR A 34 -16.55 -1.37 13.16
N GLY A 35 -16.66 -2.33 12.25
CA GLY A 35 -17.49 -3.52 12.47
C GLY A 35 -16.94 -4.49 13.53
N LEU A 36 -15.65 -4.39 13.88
CA LEU A 36 -15.06 -5.13 15.00
C LEU A 36 -15.48 -4.56 16.37
N VAL A 37 -15.78 -3.26 16.44
CA VAL A 37 -16.00 -2.54 17.71
C VAL A 37 -17.43 -2.01 17.89
N SER A 38 -18.22 -1.94 16.83
CA SER A 38 -19.55 -1.31 16.87
C SER A 38 -20.59 -2.02 16.02
N ARG A 39 -21.76 -2.27 16.62
CA ARG A 39 -22.94 -2.78 15.90
C ARG A 39 -23.56 -1.75 14.95
N ARG A 40 -23.23 -0.45 15.09
CA ARG A 40 -23.73 0.62 14.20
C ARG A 40 -23.16 0.49 12.80
N ALA A 41 -21.95 -0.06 12.64
CA ALA A 41 -21.35 -0.31 11.34
C ALA A 41 -22.23 -1.20 10.46
N LYS A 42 -22.88 -2.21 11.05
CA LYS A 42 -23.83 -3.08 10.33
C LYS A 42 -25.04 -2.30 9.81
N ALA A 43 -25.58 -1.36 10.59
CA ALA A 43 -26.71 -0.55 10.15
C ALA A 43 -26.32 0.43 9.04
N LEU A 44 -25.17 1.11 9.18
CA LEU A 44 -24.67 2.08 8.20
C LEU A 44 -24.28 1.42 6.87
N THR A 45 -23.86 0.16 6.90
CA THR A 45 -23.55 -0.64 5.72
C THR A 45 -24.74 -1.45 5.22
N LEU A 46 -25.97 -1.15 5.67
CA LEU A 46 -27.21 -1.83 5.26
C LEU A 46 -27.16 -3.35 5.43
N GLY A 47 -26.44 -3.83 6.45
CA GLY A 47 -26.28 -5.24 6.76
C GLY A 47 -25.06 -5.91 6.12
N LEU A 48 -24.32 -5.21 5.25
CA LEU A 48 -23.18 -5.78 4.52
C LEU A 48 -21.95 -6.05 5.41
N LEU A 49 -21.79 -5.31 6.50
CA LEU A 49 -20.60 -5.37 7.34
C LEU A 49 -20.95 -5.61 8.81
N GLY A 50 -21.01 -6.89 9.21
CA GLY A 50 -21.11 -7.32 10.60
C GLY A 50 -19.76 -7.71 11.18
N TYR A 51 -19.78 -8.14 12.45
CA TYR A 51 -18.55 -8.56 13.16
C TYR A 51 -17.82 -9.70 12.42
N ARG A 52 -18.55 -10.70 11.93
CA ARG A 52 -17.97 -11.85 11.23
C ARG A 52 -17.27 -11.42 9.94
N GLU A 53 -17.93 -10.60 9.13
CA GLU A 53 -17.40 -10.08 7.87
C GLU A 53 -16.17 -9.22 8.15
N SER A 54 -16.21 -8.41 9.20
CA SER A 54 -15.08 -7.60 9.65
C SER A 54 -13.87 -8.43 10.06
N VAL A 55 -14.07 -9.52 10.81
CA VAL A 55 -13.00 -10.45 11.17
C VAL A 55 -12.39 -11.06 9.91
N ILE A 56 -13.21 -11.56 8.98
CA ILE A 56 -12.73 -12.15 7.72
C ILE A 56 -11.88 -11.15 6.94
N LEU A 57 -12.29 -9.88 6.86
CA LEU A 57 -11.54 -8.84 6.14
C LEU A 57 -10.20 -8.49 6.84
N HIS A 58 -10.11 -8.61 8.16
CA HIS A 58 -8.91 -8.27 8.94
C HIS A 58 -7.94 -9.43 9.17
N THR A 59 -8.42 -10.66 9.15
CA THR A 59 -7.58 -11.86 9.39
C THR A 59 -7.41 -12.70 8.13
N GLY A 60 -8.14 -12.39 7.06
CA GLY A 60 -8.01 -13.05 5.76
C GLY A 60 -6.86 -12.51 4.92
N ILE A 61 -6.95 -12.70 3.60
CA ILE A 61 -5.88 -12.33 2.66
C ILE A 61 -5.78 -10.80 2.41
N LEU A 62 -6.85 -10.05 2.68
CA LEU A 62 -6.96 -8.64 2.30
C LEU A 62 -5.86 -7.73 2.89
N PRO A 63 -5.47 -7.82 4.18
CA PRO A 63 -4.39 -6.99 4.73
C PRO A 63 -3.04 -7.21 4.03
N TYR A 64 -2.74 -8.44 3.61
CA TYR A 64 -1.54 -8.76 2.85
C TYR A 64 -1.58 -8.13 1.46
N VAL A 65 -2.71 -8.24 0.77
CA VAL A 65 -2.92 -7.61 -0.56
C VAL A 65 -2.79 -6.09 -0.46
N VAL A 66 -3.44 -5.47 0.52
CA VAL A 66 -3.37 -4.02 0.76
C VAL A 66 -1.94 -3.59 1.11
N GLY A 67 -1.22 -4.37 1.93
CA GLY A 67 0.19 -4.14 2.24
C GLY A 67 1.05 -4.11 0.98
N ILE A 68 0.98 -5.17 0.16
CA ILE A 68 1.73 -5.25 -1.11
C ILE A 68 1.40 -4.08 -2.02
N LEU A 69 0.11 -3.73 -2.17
CA LEU A 69 -0.31 -2.60 -2.99
C LEU A 69 0.23 -1.27 -2.46
N ALA A 70 0.21 -1.06 -1.14
CA ALA A 70 0.74 0.15 -0.50
C ALA A 70 2.25 0.30 -0.75
N ILE A 71 2.99 -0.81 -0.72
CA ILE A 71 4.44 -0.83 -1.00
C ILE A 71 4.73 -0.50 -2.45
N LEU A 72 4.04 -1.16 -3.38
CA LEU A 72 4.19 -0.86 -4.80
C LEU A 72 3.85 0.60 -5.09
N HIS A 73 2.78 1.11 -4.46
CA HIS A 73 2.38 2.50 -4.58
C HIS A 73 3.43 3.46 -4.02
N ALA A 74 4.00 3.17 -2.84
CA ALA A 74 5.02 4.01 -2.22
C ALA A 74 6.33 4.01 -3.01
N VAL A 75 6.84 2.82 -3.41
CA VAL A 75 8.04 2.70 -4.26
C VAL A 75 7.83 3.44 -5.57
N GLY A 76 6.68 3.24 -6.21
CA GLY A 76 6.27 3.92 -7.45
C GLY A 76 6.21 5.44 -7.28
N GLY A 77 5.46 5.93 -6.31
CA GLY A 77 5.22 7.36 -6.11
C GLY A 77 6.51 8.13 -5.78
N LEU A 78 7.27 7.63 -4.81
CA LEU A 78 8.55 8.23 -4.42
C LEU A 78 9.58 8.11 -5.56
N GLY A 79 9.68 6.94 -6.19
CA GLY A 79 10.56 6.72 -7.34
C GLY A 79 10.27 7.65 -8.51
N LEU A 80 8.99 7.87 -8.82
CA LEU A 80 8.54 8.81 -9.85
C LEU A 80 8.90 10.25 -9.52
N MET A 81 8.67 10.69 -8.27
CA MET A 81 9.02 12.03 -7.80
C MET A 81 10.52 12.28 -7.90
N ILE A 82 11.34 11.35 -7.39
CA ILE A 82 12.80 11.40 -7.45
C ILE A 82 13.24 11.52 -8.91
N ASN A 83 12.69 10.70 -9.80
CA ASN A 83 13.05 10.70 -11.21
C ASN A 83 12.62 11.96 -11.97
N ARG A 84 11.53 12.62 -11.58
CA ARG A 84 11.07 13.85 -12.21
C ARG A 84 11.82 15.08 -11.69
N ARG A 85 12.17 15.12 -10.41
CA ARG A 85 12.66 16.34 -9.74
C ARG A 85 14.17 16.39 -9.53
N VAL A 86 14.84 15.24 -9.34
CA VAL A 86 16.28 15.21 -9.04
C VAL A 86 17.08 15.11 -10.34
N LYS A 87 17.87 16.16 -10.62
CA LYS A 87 18.72 16.25 -11.82
C LYS A 87 20.06 15.56 -11.65
N ASP A 88 20.65 15.68 -10.46
CA ASP A 88 21.94 15.07 -10.15
C ASP A 88 21.84 13.53 -10.15
N PRO A 89 22.67 12.82 -10.94
CA PRO A 89 22.54 11.38 -11.11
C PRO A 89 22.94 10.59 -9.86
N LEU A 90 23.90 11.07 -9.07
CA LEU A 90 24.36 10.40 -7.85
C LEU A 90 23.32 10.52 -6.75
N LEU A 91 22.84 11.73 -6.46
CA LEU A 91 21.79 11.98 -5.48
C LEU A 91 20.51 11.22 -5.82
N ARG A 92 20.14 11.17 -7.10
CA ARG A 92 18.99 10.38 -7.56
C ARG A 92 19.15 8.89 -7.23
N ALA A 93 20.32 8.32 -7.48
CA ALA A 93 20.60 6.92 -7.17
C ALA A 93 20.56 6.65 -5.66
N ILE A 94 21.14 7.55 -4.86
CA ILE A 94 21.09 7.49 -3.39
C ILE A 94 19.64 7.51 -2.90
N LEU A 95 18.82 8.43 -3.40
CA LEU A 95 17.42 8.56 -3.00
C LEU A 95 16.58 7.37 -3.44
N GLU A 96 16.84 6.79 -4.61
CA GLU A 96 16.16 5.55 -5.01
C GLU A 96 16.54 4.37 -4.14
N LEU A 97 17.82 4.24 -3.78
CA LEU A 97 18.26 3.22 -2.85
C LEU A 97 17.60 3.42 -1.48
N ALA A 98 17.59 4.65 -0.98
CA ALA A 98 16.93 4.99 0.28
C ALA A 98 15.42 4.68 0.23
N ASN A 99 14.74 5.00 -0.86
CA ASN A 99 13.34 4.65 -1.07
C ASN A 99 13.11 3.13 -0.96
N LEU A 100 13.92 2.32 -1.66
CA LEU A 100 13.82 0.87 -1.58
C LEU A 100 14.08 0.32 -0.18
N LEU A 101 15.10 0.84 0.52
CA LEU A 101 15.44 0.40 1.87
C LEU A 101 14.36 0.78 2.89
N ILE A 102 13.86 2.01 2.85
CA ILE A 102 12.83 2.49 3.78
C ILE A 102 11.52 1.73 3.56
N VAL A 103 11.04 1.67 2.32
CA VAL A 103 9.78 0.98 2.02
C VAL A 103 9.92 -0.53 2.27
N GLY A 104 11.07 -1.12 1.94
CA GLY A 104 11.36 -2.52 2.23
C GLY A 104 11.38 -2.83 3.74
N ALA A 105 11.97 -1.95 4.56
CA ALA A 105 11.95 -2.10 6.02
C ALA A 105 10.53 -2.02 6.59
N LEU A 106 9.71 -1.07 6.10
CA LEU A 106 8.30 -0.97 6.48
C LEU A 106 7.51 -2.21 6.09
N PHE A 107 7.77 -2.79 4.91
CA PHE A 107 7.14 -4.05 4.51
C PHE A 107 7.49 -5.20 5.43
N SER A 108 8.78 -5.37 5.73
CA SER A 108 9.25 -6.42 6.64
C SER A 108 8.62 -6.29 8.02
N ALA A 109 8.50 -5.07 8.54
CA ALA A 109 7.80 -4.80 9.79
C ALA A 109 6.32 -5.20 9.69
N GLN A 110 5.63 -4.83 8.62
CA GLN A 110 4.23 -5.20 8.39
C GLN A 110 4.03 -6.72 8.33
N LEU A 111 4.87 -7.44 7.57
CA LEU A 111 4.81 -8.91 7.50
C LEU A 111 5.09 -9.56 8.85
N THR A 112 6.03 -9.02 9.63
CA THR A 112 6.37 -9.53 10.96
C THR A 112 5.18 -9.39 11.90
N ILE A 113 4.52 -8.22 11.91
CA ILE A 113 3.31 -8.01 12.71
C ILE A 113 2.20 -8.98 12.27
N LEU A 114 1.97 -9.12 10.97
CA LEU A 114 0.95 -10.03 10.43
C LEU A 114 1.26 -11.52 10.68
N ALA A 115 2.52 -11.90 10.84
CA ALA A 115 2.92 -13.28 11.14
C ALA A 115 2.82 -13.62 12.63
N LEU A 116 2.80 -12.60 13.50
CA LEU A 116 2.73 -12.75 14.97
C LEU A 116 1.31 -12.54 15.54
N LEU A 117 0.35 -12.16 14.69
CA LEU A 117 -1.08 -12.05 14.99
C LEU A 117 -1.81 -13.34 14.58
#